data_AF-A0A1Q3BTH3-F1
#
_entry.id   AF-A0A1Q3BTH3-F1
#
_cell.length_a   1.000
_cell.length_b   1.000
_cell.length_c   1.000
_cell.angle_alpha   90.00
_cell.angle_beta   90.00
_cell.angle_gamma   90.00
#
_symmetry.space_group_name_H-M   'P 1'
#
loop_
_entity.id
_entity.type
_entity.pdbx_description
1 polymer ?
#
loop_
_entity_poly.entity_id
_entity_poly.type
_entity_poly.pdbx_seq_one_letter_code
_entity_poly.pdbx_strand_id
1 'polypeptide(L)'
;MKSFLKWRKLWHIVTGDKPTPVKREDESDESFADCLEEWDSAYPRILTWSTNTSISSVNMLFGRFDLTEEVCDFLASRYASADLAHQYKLLSNLNHLRQESG
;
A
#
# COMPACT_ATOMS: atom_id res chain seq x y z
N MET A 1 5.42 6.98 8.40
CA MET A 1 4.74 5.88 7.68
C MET A 1 5.28 4.50 8.08
N LYS A 2 6.52 4.13 7.71
CA LYS A 2 7.12 2.80 8.00
C LYS A 2 7.02 2.34 9.46
N SER A 3 7.43 3.17 10.42
CA SER A 3 7.42 2.78 11.85
C SER A 3 6.02 2.51 12.41
N PHE A 4 5.00 3.23 11.95
CA PHE A 4 3.61 3.05 12.39
C PHE A 4 2.99 1.77 11.81
N LEU A 5 3.21 1.50 10.53
CA LEU A 5 2.77 0.26 9.89
C LEU A 5 3.48 -0.97 10.49
N LYS A 6 4.75 -0.83 10.91
CA LYS A 6 5.46 -1.86 11.67
C LYS A 6 4.82 -2.10 13.04
N TRP A 7 4.48 -1.05 13.77
CA TRP A 7 3.77 -1.15 15.06
C TRP A 7 2.43 -1.88 14.93
N ARG A 8 1.70 -1.62 13.84
CA ARG A 8 0.42 -2.27 13.52
C ARG A 8 0.56 -3.65 12.87
N LYS A 9 1.79 -4.17 12.69
CA LYS A 9 2.09 -5.42 11.96
C LYS A 9 1.61 -5.47 10.50
N LEU A 10 1.34 -4.31 9.90
CA LEU A 10 0.86 -4.17 8.52
C LEU A 10 2.01 -4.01 7.50
N TRP A 11 3.22 -3.72 7.96
CA TRP A 11 4.35 -3.40 7.08
C TRP A 11 4.74 -4.54 6.13
N HIS A 12 4.72 -5.79 6.59
CA HIS A 12 5.10 -6.94 5.76
C HIS A 12 4.10 -7.24 4.64
N ILE A 13 2.85 -6.78 4.79
CA ILE A 13 1.84 -6.87 3.73
C ILE A 13 2.12 -5.81 2.66
N VAL A 14 2.48 -4.59 3.08
CA VAL A 14 2.86 -3.50 2.16
C VAL A 14 4.14 -3.81 1.38
N THR A 15 5.12 -4.48 1.99
CA THR A 15 6.36 -4.88 1.28
C THR A 15 6.22 -6.14 0.43
N GLY A 16 5.09 -6.86 0.52
CA GLY A 16 4.89 -8.14 -0.14
C GLY A 16 5.64 -9.31 0.53
N ASP A 17 6.29 -9.09 1.68
CA ASP A 17 6.97 -10.15 2.44
C ASP A 17 5.98 -11.16 3.04
N LYS A 18 4.74 -10.72 3.33
CA LYS A 18 3.62 -11.58 3.77
C LYS A 18 2.67 -11.78 2.58
N PRO A 19 2.86 -12.83 1.75
CA PRO A 19 1.97 -13.13 0.65
C PRO A 19 0.59 -13.57 1.13
N THR A 20 -0.37 -13.61 0.21
CA THR A 20 -1.72 -14.16 0.48
C THR A 20 -1.60 -15.57 1.09
N PRO A 21 -2.32 -15.86 2.19
CA PRO A 21 -2.31 -17.18 2.80
C PRO A 21 -2.71 -18.25 1.79
N VAL A 22 -1.92 -19.32 1.70
CA VAL A 22 -2.24 -20.53 0.94
C VAL A 22 -2.43 -21.66 1.94
N LYS A 23 -3.55 -22.36 1.83
CA LYS A 23 -3.90 -23.45 2.73
C LYS A 23 -2.83 -24.55 2.66
N ARG A 24 -2.29 -24.94 3.81
CA ARG A 24 -1.31 -26.03 3.91
C ARG A 24 -2.01 -27.37 4.12
N GLU A 25 -1.34 -28.46 3.74
CA GLU A 25 -1.88 -29.82 3.91
C GLU A 25 -2.05 -30.22 5.39
N ASP A 26 -1.26 -29.60 6.28
CA ASP A 26 -1.25 -29.85 7.73
C ASP A 26 -2.06 -28.84 8.55
N GLU A 27 -2.68 -27.85 7.91
CA GLU A 27 -3.43 -26.79 8.57
C GLU A 27 -4.93 -27.10 8.64
N SER A 28 -5.54 -26.86 9.81
CA SER A 28 -6.99 -26.94 9.99
C SER A 28 -7.71 -25.86 9.18
N ASP A 29 -8.89 -26.18 8.65
CA ASP A 29 -9.77 -25.24 7.94
C ASP A 29 -10.05 -23.97 8.76
N GLU A 30 -10.22 -24.10 10.08
CA GLU A 30 -10.43 -22.97 10.99
C GLU A 30 -9.19 -22.07 11.10
N SER A 31 -7.99 -22.66 11.24
CA SER A 31 -6.72 -21.90 11.30
C SER A 31 -6.48 -21.14 10.01
N PHE A 32 -6.76 -21.78 8.87
CA PHE A 32 -6.62 -21.15 7.57
C PHE A 32 -7.62 -19.99 7.40
N ALA A 33 -8.88 -20.19 7.81
CA ALA A 33 -9.91 -19.15 7.76
C ALA A 33 -9.53 -17.92 8.60
N ASP A 34 -9.05 -18.13 9.83
CA ASP A 34 -8.59 -17.04 10.72
C ASP A 34 -7.41 -16.28 10.11
N CYS A 35 -6.45 -17.00 9.52
CA CYS A 35 -5.28 -16.40 8.88
C CYS A 35 -5.67 -15.58 7.63
N LEU A 36 -6.63 -16.10 6.85
CA LEU A 36 -7.19 -15.43 5.68
C LEU A 36 -7.96 -14.17 6.08
N GLU A 37 -8.82 -14.24 7.09
CA GLU A 37 -9.56 -13.08 7.60
C GLU A 37 -8.62 -12.01 8.16
N GLU A 38 -7.59 -12.39 8.91
CA GLU A 38 -6.61 -11.43 9.42
C GLU A 38 -5.86 -10.73 8.28
N TRP A 39 -5.48 -11.47 7.23
CA TRP A 39 -4.84 -10.92 6.03
C TRP A 39 -5.79 -10.02 5.23
N ASP A 40 -7.03 -10.45 5.02
CA ASP A 40 -8.04 -9.72 4.25
C ASP A 40 -8.43 -8.42 4.96
N SER A 41 -8.51 -8.44 6.30
CA SER A 41 -8.77 -7.23 7.11
C SER A 41 -7.63 -6.20 7.08
N ALA A 42 -6.41 -6.62 6.72
CA ALA A 42 -5.24 -5.75 6.75
C ALA A 42 -5.24 -4.71 5.63
N TYR A 43 -5.70 -5.08 4.43
CA TYR A 43 -5.70 -4.20 3.26
C TYR A 43 -6.63 -2.98 3.41
N PRO A 44 -7.91 -3.14 3.79
CA PRO A 44 -8.80 -2.02 4.08
C PRO A 44 -8.28 -1.10 5.20
N ARG A 45 -7.57 -1.66 6.20
CA ARG A 45 -6.93 -0.88 7.27
C ARG A 45 -5.78 -0.04 6.76
N ILE A 46 -4.92 -0.58 5.89
CA ILE A 46 -3.83 0.14 5.25
C ILE A 46 -4.40 1.27 4.37
N LEU A 47 -5.44 0.98 3.58
CA LEU A 47 -6.09 1.96 2.71
C LEU A 47 -6.72 3.10 3.52
N THR A 48 -7.55 2.77 4.52
CA THR A 48 -8.20 3.75 5.40
C THR A 48 -7.17 4.66 6.08
N TRP A 49 -6.09 4.07 6.60
CA TRP A 49 -5.01 4.86 7.21
C TRP A 49 -4.30 5.75 6.18
N SER A 50 -4.03 5.24 4.98
CA SER A 50 -3.41 6.00 3.91
C SER A 50 -4.29 7.18 3.49
N THR A 51 -5.59 6.98 3.38
CA THR A 51 -6.56 8.05 3.12
C THR A 51 -6.61 9.06 4.28
N ASN A 52 -6.54 8.62 5.53
CA ASN A 52 -6.59 9.57 6.65
C ASN A 52 -5.29 10.38 6.85
N THR A 53 -4.16 9.90 6.33
CA THR A 53 -2.85 10.53 6.53
C THR A 53 -2.28 11.21 5.30
N SER A 54 -2.85 10.95 4.12
CA SER A 54 -2.42 11.60 2.89
C SER A 54 -3.12 12.95 2.70
N ILE A 55 -2.48 13.83 1.93
CA ILE A 55 -3.06 15.11 1.54
C ILE A 55 -4.32 14.89 0.68
N SER A 56 -5.28 15.82 0.72
CA SER A 56 -6.60 15.66 0.09
C SER A 56 -6.55 15.32 -1.40
N SER A 57 -5.53 15.78 -2.12
CA SER A 57 -5.34 15.45 -3.55
C SER A 57 -4.98 13.97 -3.77
N VAL A 58 -4.25 13.36 -2.85
CA VAL A 58 -3.93 11.91 -2.88
C VAL A 58 -5.15 11.10 -2.44
N ASN A 59 -5.91 11.59 -1.46
CA ASN A 59 -7.17 10.95 -1.05
C ASN A 59 -8.22 10.90 -2.16
N MET A 60 -8.33 11.97 -2.94
CA MET A 60 -9.21 12.00 -4.12
C MET A 60 -8.84 10.96 -5.18
N LEU A 61 -7.59 10.49 -5.22
CA LEU A 61 -7.21 9.39 -6.11
C LEU A 61 -7.73 8.05 -5.58
N PHE A 62 -7.74 7.85 -4.26
CA PHE A 62 -8.26 6.63 -3.64
C PHE A 62 -9.79 6.54 -3.70
N GLY A 63 -10.50 7.65 -3.53
CA GLY A 63 -11.98 7.69 -3.55
C GLY A 63 -12.63 7.44 -4.91
N ARG A 64 -11.85 7.15 -5.96
CA ARG A 64 -12.34 6.79 -7.30
C ARG A 64 -12.46 5.29 -7.54
N PHE A 65 -11.97 4.50 -6.60
CA PHE A 65 -11.91 3.05 -6.70
C PHE A 65 -12.77 2.45 -5.60
N ASP A 66 -13.68 1.55 -5.99
CA ASP A 66 -14.53 0.82 -5.04
C ASP A 66 -13.80 -0.42 -4.49
N LEU A 67 -12.84 -0.94 -5.26
CA LEU A 67 -12.05 -2.11 -4.93
C LEU A 67 -10.59 -1.76 -4.61
N THR A 68 -10.07 -2.38 -3.56
CA THR A 68 -8.68 -2.15 -3.11
C THR A 68 -7.65 -2.65 -4.14
N GLU A 69 -7.99 -3.70 -4.89
CA GLU A 69 -7.15 -4.25 -5.97
C GLU A 69 -6.93 -3.21 -7.08
N GLU A 70 -7.97 -2.45 -7.46
CA GLU A 70 -7.86 -1.39 -8.48
C GLU A 70 -6.93 -0.26 -8.05
N VAL A 71 -6.95 0.10 -6.76
CA VAL A 71 -6.02 1.09 -6.20
C VAL A 71 -4.58 0.60 -6.32
N CYS A 72 -4.34 -0.66 -5.95
CA CYS A 72 -3.02 -1.27 -6.01
C CYS A 72 -2.51 -1.37 -7.45
N ASP A 73 -3.35 -1.80 -8.39
CA ASP A 73 -3.01 -1.89 -9.81
C ASP A 73 -2.81 -0.52 -10.45
N PHE A 74 -3.57 0.49 -10.05
CA PHE A 74 -3.37 1.87 -10.48
C PHE A 74 -2.03 2.43 -9.98
N LEU A 75 -1.69 2.19 -8.71
CA LEU A 75 -0.40 2.59 -8.15
C LEU A 75 0.74 1.82 -8.83
N ALA A 76 0.60 0.51 -9.00
CA ALA A 76 1.57 -0.33 -9.67
C ALA A 76 1.77 0.12 -11.11
N SER A 77 0.72 0.32 -11.91
CA SER A 77 0.86 0.81 -13.29
C SER A 77 1.50 2.19 -13.36
N ARG A 78 1.13 3.12 -12.47
CA ARG A 78 1.65 4.49 -12.46
C ARG A 78 3.12 4.59 -12.04
N TYR A 79 3.59 3.70 -11.17
CA TYR A 79 4.94 3.76 -10.60
C TYR A 79 5.87 2.63 -11.06
N ALA A 80 5.34 1.52 -11.60
CA ALA A 80 6.12 0.45 -12.23
C ALA A 80 6.50 0.78 -13.69
N SER A 81 5.72 1.62 -14.39
CA SER A 81 6.08 2.13 -15.72
C SER A 81 6.99 3.35 -15.70
N ALA A 82 7.38 3.82 -14.51
CA ALA A 82 8.34 4.90 -14.39
C ALA A 82 9.73 4.34 -14.70
N ASP A 83 10.10 4.38 -15.99
CA ASP A 83 11.50 4.28 -16.42
C ASP A 83 12.38 5.15 -15.49
N LEU A 84 13.64 4.75 -15.29
CA LEU A 84 14.59 5.43 -14.41
C LEU A 84 14.58 6.95 -14.64
N ALA A 85 14.46 7.40 -15.89
CA ALA A 85 14.33 8.81 -16.24
C ALA A 85 13.12 9.51 -15.59
N HIS A 86 11.97 8.84 -15.51
CA HIS A 86 10.76 9.36 -14.89
C HIS A 86 10.88 9.39 -13.36
N GLN A 87 11.52 8.40 -12.75
CA GLN A 87 11.82 8.39 -11.32
C GLN A 87 12.79 9.51 -10.94
N TYR A 88 13.86 9.70 -11.72
CA TYR A 88 14.81 10.80 -11.53
C TYR A 88 14.14 12.17 -11.67
N LYS A 89 13.24 12.33 -12.65
CA LYS A 89 12.49 13.57 -12.84
C LYS A 89 11.56 13.85 -11.67
N LEU A 90 10.88 12.83 -11.14
CA LEU A 90 10.03 12.98 -9.95
C LEU A 90 10.86 13.38 -8.73
N LEU A 91 12.00 12.72 -8.52
CA LEU A 91 12.91 13.00 -7.40
C LEU A 91 13.50 14.42 -7.49
N SER A 92 13.85 14.86 -8.69
CA SER A 92 14.34 16.22 -8.96
C SER A 92 13.27 17.26 -8.65
N ASN A 93 12.04 17.05 -9.09
CA ASN A 93 10.92 17.97 -8.82
C ASN A 93 10.61 18.07 -7.32
N LEU A 94 10.63 16.94 -6.60
CA LEU A 94 10.40 16.92 -5.15
C LEU A 94 11.50 17.66 -4.38
N ASN A 95 12.76 17.54 -4.80
CA ASN A 95 13.86 18.30 -4.18
C ASN A 95 13.75 19.79 -4.46
N HIS A 96 13.35 20.19 -5.67
CA HIS A 96 13.16 21.60 -6.04
C HIS A 96 12.06 22.26 -5.19
N LEU A 97 10.90 21.61 -5.08
CA LEU A 97 9.79 22.10 -4.25
C LEU A 97 10.19 22.26 -2.78
N ARG A 98 11.11 21.42 -2.29
CA ARG A 98 11.65 21.48 -0.92
C ARG A 98 12.71 22.59 -0.74
N GLN A 99 13.34 23.04 -1.81
CA GLN A 99 14.27 24.19 -1.79
C GLN A 99 13.55 25.53 -1.91
N GLU A 100 12.41 25.59 -2.60
CA GLU A 100 11.59 26.80 -2.72
C GLU A 100 10.77 27.12 -1.45
N SER A 101 10.77 26.22 -0.46
CA SER A 101 10.12 26.44 0.85
C SER A 101 10.97 27.25 1.86
N GLY A 102 12.04 27.92 1.39
CA GLY A 102 12.96 28.72 2.20
C GLY A 102 12.59 30.19 2.29
#